data_AF-A0A1H9WV40-F1
#
_entry.id   AF-A0A1H9WV40-F1
#
_cell.length_a   1.000
_cell.length_b   1.000
_cell.length_c   1.000
_cell.angle_alpha   90.00
_cell.angle_beta   90.00
_cell.angle_gamma   90.00
#
_symmetry.space_group_name_H-M   'P 1'
#
loop_
_entity.id
_entity.type
_entity.pdbx_description
1 polymer ?
#
loop_
_entity_poly.entity_id
_entity_poly.type
_entity_poly.pdbx_seq_one_letter_code
_entity_poly.pdbx_strand_id
1 'polypeptide(L)'
;MRRLPALMVAMVLALGGAALSAVPASADKTLDDRSYCTVGDSDVNGWEWRNGNSCMTPDGATDGIVTAACPSGMRCGSYSISGLGSRKQQVRSAGGNVLDLAVAMLETERMNTNYPYGDNKRDDAANFGIFKQNWYMLRSKCDRFRGQTTSQWNNGAALNSTLSADISCLHQSQNAYGMTVWFGGHRNGQTGINNPHTSDINGYKTAIYWIRDQLNSNSANLSNDTRFWVDVRPI
;
A
#
# COMPACT_ATOMS: atom_id res chain seq x y z
N MET A 1 -45.38 -28.96 37.28
CA MET A 1 -46.35 -27.97 37.79
C MET A 1 -45.56 -26.96 38.60
N ARG A 2 -45.53 -25.64 38.44
CA ARG A 2 -46.27 -24.61 37.69
C ARG A 2 -45.28 -23.42 37.55
N ARG A 3 -45.04 -22.94 36.32
CA ARG A 3 -45.51 -21.67 35.72
C ARG A 3 -44.66 -20.43 36.04
N LEU A 4 -44.01 -19.94 34.97
CA LEU A 4 -43.64 -18.53 34.73
C LEU A 4 -44.86 -17.60 34.92
N PRO A 5 -44.66 -16.33 35.32
CA PRO A 5 -45.53 -15.25 34.91
C PRO A 5 -44.87 -14.42 33.81
N ALA A 6 -45.57 -14.35 32.68
CA ALA A 6 -45.45 -13.27 31.72
C ALA A 6 -45.96 -11.97 32.37
N LEU A 7 -45.25 -10.87 32.18
CA LEU A 7 -45.81 -9.54 32.36
C LEU A 7 -45.68 -8.77 31.05
N MET A 8 -46.79 -8.72 30.32
CA MET A 8 -47.13 -7.68 29.35
C MET A 8 -47.58 -6.45 30.12
N VAL A 9 -46.99 -5.26 29.89
CA VAL A 9 -47.68 -3.98 30.06
C VAL A 9 -47.17 -2.94 29.05
N ALA A 10 -48.12 -2.48 28.23
CA ALA A 10 -48.36 -1.16 27.63
C ALA A 10 -47.27 -0.41 26.86
N MET A 11 -47.51 -0.41 25.55
CA MET A 11 -47.38 0.68 24.57
C MET A 11 -47.64 2.09 25.16
N VAL A 12 -46.69 3.00 24.99
CA VAL A 12 -46.91 4.46 25.01
C VAL A 12 -46.40 5.02 23.68
N LEU A 13 -47.33 5.52 22.87
CA LEU A 13 -47.06 6.39 21.73
C LEU A 13 -46.56 7.73 22.25
N ALA A 14 -45.40 8.18 21.78
CA ALA A 14 -45.02 9.58 21.77
C ALA A 14 -44.63 9.97 20.34
N LEU A 15 -45.56 10.67 19.67
CA LEU A 15 -45.33 11.42 18.45
C LEU A 15 -44.41 12.61 18.78
N GLY A 16 -43.16 12.53 18.35
CA GLY A 16 -42.20 13.65 18.38
C GLY A 16 -41.63 13.85 16.99
N GLY A 17 -42.15 14.83 16.26
CA GLY A 17 -41.68 15.20 14.93
C GLY A 17 -40.26 15.77 14.99
N ALA A 18 -39.34 15.17 14.24
CA ALA A 18 -38.06 15.77 13.91
C ALA A 18 -38.20 16.45 12.54
N ALA A 19 -38.16 17.78 12.55
CA ALA A 19 -38.11 18.60 11.36
C ALA A 19 -36.81 18.31 10.58
N LEU A 20 -36.96 17.86 9.34
CA LEU A 20 -35.89 17.85 8.34
C LEU A 20 -35.65 19.29 7.88
N SER A 21 -34.74 20.00 8.55
CA SER A 21 -34.15 21.22 8.00
C SER A 21 -32.97 20.82 7.11
N ALA A 22 -33.20 20.82 5.80
CA ALA A 22 -32.16 20.75 4.80
C ALA A 22 -31.27 22.00 4.92
N VAL A 23 -30.00 21.79 5.25
CA VAL A 23 -28.97 22.84 5.21
C VAL A 23 -28.55 23.02 3.75
N PRO A 24 -28.53 24.24 3.19
CA PRO A 24 -28.07 24.46 1.83
C PRO A 24 -26.55 24.25 1.78
N ALA A 25 -26.12 23.42 0.84
CA ALA A 25 -24.73 23.36 0.42
C ALA A 25 -24.40 24.64 -0.36
N SER A 26 -23.54 25.50 0.21
CA SER A 26 -22.80 26.47 -0.60
C SER A 26 -21.57 26.97 0.14
N ALA A 27 -20.40 26.59 -0.36
CA ALA A 27 -19.25 27.45 -0.67
C ALA A 27 -18.03 26.51 -0.86
N ASP A 28 -17.49 26.30 -2.06
CA ASP A 28 -16.77 27.24 -2.94
C ASP A 28 -15.24 27.05 -2.82
N LYS A 29 -14.62 27.10 -4.01
CA LYS A 29 -13.20 27.26 -4.35
C LYS A 29 -12.30 26.03 -4.51
N THR A 30 -12.06 25.79 -5.81
CA THR A 30 -10.79 25.40 -6.44
C THR A 30 -10.31 23.98 -6.18
N LEU A 31 -10.80 23.05 -7.01
CA LEU A 31 -9.94 22.01 -7.54
C LEU A 31 -8.76 22.70 -8.22
N ASP A 32 -7.57 22.56 -7.64
CA ASP A 32 -6.31 22.95 -8.30
C ASP A 32 -6.15 22.03 -9.51
N ASP A 33 -6.61 22.54 -10.65
CA ASP A 33 -6.38 22.05 -12.00
C ASP A 33 -4.88 22.07 -12.28
N ARG A 34 -4.17 21.08 -11.73
CA ARG A 34 -2.92 20.63 -12.37
C ARG A 34 -3.33 19.81 -13.57
N SER A 35 -3.63 20.52 -14.65
CA SER A 35 -3.79 20.01 -16.01
C SER A 35 -2.62 19.07 -16.33
N TYR A 36 -2.91 17.78 -16.34
CA TYR A 36 -2.02 16.76 -16.89
C TYR A 36 -2.30 16.71 -18.39
N CYS A 37 -1.30 17.07 -19.20
CA CYS A 37 -1.40 17.00 -20.66
C CYS A 37 -1.61 15.55 -21.09
N THR A 38 -2.71 15.26 -21.78
CA THR A 38 -2.93 14.01 -22.50
C THR A 38 -2.17 14.06 -23.82
N VAL A 39 -1.34 13.06 -24.07
CA VAL A 39 -0.49 12.96 -25.28
C VAL A 39 -1.37 12.76 -26.52
N GLY A 40 -1.38 13.72 -27.44
CA GLY A 40 -2.17 13.63 -28.67
C GLY A 40 -2.05 14.83 -29.60
N ASP A 41 -0.82 15.09 -30.07
CA ASP A 41 -0.43 15.69 -31.37
C ASP A 41 0.90 16.44 -31.18
N SER A 42 1.99 15.89 -31.70
CA SER A 42 3.32 16.49 -31.60
C SER A 42 3.72 17.15 -32.92
N ASP A 43 3.96 18.46 -32.89
CA ASP A 43 4.64 19.16 -34.00
C ASP A 43 6.17 19.09 -33.81
N VAL A 44 6.88 18.96 -34.94
CA VAL A 44 8.30 18.59 -35.13
C VAL A 44 9.36 19.55 -34.53
N ASN A 45 8.97 20.47 -33.66
CA ASN A 45 9.85 21.48 -33.07
C ASN A 45 9.59 21.75 -31.57
N GLY A 46 8.79 20.93 -30.88
CA GLY A 46 8.85 20.82 -29.41
C GLY A 46 8.21 21.96 -28.60
N TRP A 47 7.42 22.83 -29.23
CA TRP A 47 6.65 23.87 -28.54
C TRP A 47 5.16 23.72 -28.86
N GLU A 48 4.36 23.32 -27.87
CA GLU A 48 2.90 23.26 -27.99
C GLU A 48 2.28 24.52 -27.35
N TRP A 49 1.37 25.18 -28.07
CA TRP A 49 0.68 26.38 -27.60
C TRP A 49 -0.83 26.17 -27.63
N ARG A 50 -1.49 26.12 -26.47
CA ARG A 50 -2.94 26.30 -26.35
C ARG A 50 -3.31 27.12 -25.10
N ASN A 51 -4.17 28.13 -25.30
CA ASN A 51 -4.86 28.92 -24.27
C ASN A 51 -3.98 29.73 -23.29
N GLY A 52 -2.87 30.30 -23.75
CA GLY A 52 -2.19 31.39 -23.04
C GLY A 52 -1.37 31.02 -21.81
N ASN A 53 -1.25 29.73 -21.46
CA ASN A 53 -0.31 29.25 -20.44
C ASN A 53 0.83 28.47 -21.11
N SER A 54 2.07 28.92 -20.88
CA SER A 54 3.29 28.21 -21.26
C SER A 54 3.51 27.06 -20.27
N CYS A 55 3.33 25.83 -20.72
CA CYS A 55 3.91 24.67 -20.06
C CYS A 55 5.37 24.59 -20.51
N MET A 56 6.32 24.79 -19.59
CA MET A 56 7.71 24.46 -19.87
C MET A 56 7.81 22.96 -20.16
N THR A 57 8.09 22.59 -21.41
CA THR A 57 8.77 21.33 -21.71
C THR A 57 10.20 21.49 -21.17
N PRO A 58 10.67 20.61 -20.26
CA PRO A 58 12.06 20.65 -19.86
C PRO A 58 12.90 20.03 -20.98
N ASP A 59 13.28 20.86 -21.95
CA ASP A 59 14.46 20.59 -22.77
C ASP A 59 15.68 20.64 -21.84
N GLY A 60 16.09 19.47 -21.33
CA GLY A 60 17.36 19.30 -20.65
C GLY A 60 17.44 18.31 -19.48
N ALA A 61 16.34 17.64 -19.09
CA ALA A 61 16.40 16.58 -18.07
C ALA A 61 15.45 15.43 -18.41
N THR A 62 15.98 14.42 -19.10
CA THR A 62 15.34 13.11 -19.20
C THR A 62 15.45 12.39 -17.85
N ASP A 63 14.69 12.82 -16.84
CA ASP A 63 14.56 12.09 -15.57
C ASP A 63 13.27 11.27 -15.57
N GLY A 64 13.39 10.00 -15.98
CA GLY A 64 12.64 8.88 -15.40
C GLY A 64 11.11 8.84 -15.51
N ILE A 65 10.50 9.37 -16.57
CA ILE A 65 9.07 9.13 -16.82
C ILE A 65 8.85 7.62 -17.06
N VAL A 66 7.95 7.02 -16.27
CA VAL A 66 7.47 5.66 -16.51
C VAL A 66 6.77 5.63 -17.87
N THR A 67 7.36 4.93 -18.85
CA THR A 67 6.74 4.77 -20.17
C THR A 67 5.72 3.64 -20.21
N ALA A 68 5.68 2.79 -19.18
CA ALA A 68 4.71 1.71 -19.08
C ALA A 68 3.33 2.24 -18.63
N ALA A 69 2.28 1.83 -19.33
CA ALA A 69 0.91 2.10 -18.93
C ALA A 69 0.63 1.55 -17.52
N CYS A 70 -0.23 2.24 -16.78
CA CYS A 70 -0.69 1.78 -15.48
C CYS A 70 -1.46 0.46 -15.59
N PRO A 71 -1.48 -0.37 -14.54
CA PRO A 71 -2.37 -1.51 -14.49
C PRO A 71 -3.83 -1.10 -14.72
N SER A 72 -4.59 -1.94 -15.42
CA SER A 72 -5.97 -1.65 -15.79
C SER A 72 -6.80 -1.20 -14.58
N GLY A 73 -7.43 -0.03 -14.67
CA GLY A 73 -8.27 0.54 -13.62
C GLY A 73 -7.52 1.09 -12.40
N MET A 74 -6.19 1.20 -12.46
CA MET A 74 -5.35 1.73 -11.36
C MET A 74 -4.61 3.00 -11.80
N ARG A 75 -4.26 3.84 -10.83
CA ARG A 75 -3.38 5.01 -11.04
C ARG A 75 -1.96 4.64 -10.65
N CYS A 76 -0.98 5.14 -11.36
CA CYS A 76 0.42 4.84 -11.13
C CYS A 76 1.32 6.00 -11.57
N GLY A 77 2.62 5.91 -11.25
CA GLY A 77 3.62 6.84 -11.77
C GLY A 77 4.99 6.62 -11.14
N SER A 78 5.85 7.63 -11.30
CA SER A 78 7.15 7.71 -10.63
C SER A 78 7.44 9.12 -10.12
N TYR A 79 8.33 9.22 -9.14
CA TYR A 79 8.98 10.46 -8.72
C TYR A 79 10.28 10.15 -7.97
N SER A 80 11.20 11.10 -7.92
CA SER A 80 12.48 10.94 -7.25
C SER A 80 12.39 11.22 -5.75
N ILE A 81 13.01 10.36 -4.93
CA ILE A 81 13.13 10.51 -3.48
C ILE A 81 14.60 10.44 -3.12
N SER A 82 15.16 11.57 -2.68
CA SER A 82 16.58 11.66 -2.31
C SER A 82 16.98 10.57 -1.31
N GLY A 83 18.01 9.80 -1.67
CA GLY A 83 18.58 8.74 -0.84
C GLY A 83 17.88 7.37 -0.96
N LEU A 84 16.78 7.27 -1.72
CA LEU A 84 16.09 5.99 -1.93
C LEU A 84 16.97 4.96 -2.66
N GLY A 85 17.84 5.40 -3.58
CA GLY A 85 18.79 4.55 -4.28
C GLY A 85 19.75 3.84 -3.35
N SER A 86 20.33 4.59 -2.41
CA SER A 86 21.17 4.02 -1.34
C SER A 86 20.36 3.06 -0.46
N ARG A 87 19.09 3.37 -0.18
CA ARG A 87 18.23 2.48 0.60
C ARG A 87 17.89 1.18 -0.13
N LYS A 88 17.62 1.23 -1.45
CA LYS A 88 17.43 0.03 -2.29
C LYS A 88 18.66 -0.88 -2.22
N GLN A 89 19.86 -0.29 -2.29
CA GLN A 89 21.11 -1.04 -2.15
C GLN A 89 21.22 -1.70 -0.77
N GLN A 90 20.90 -1.00 0.32
CA GLN A 90 20.90 -1.60 1.67
C GLN A 90 19.96 -2.81 1.77
N VAL A 91 18.73 -2.72 1.21
CA VAL A 91 17.78 -3.83 1.19
C VAL A 91 18.34 -5.02 0.41
N ARG A 92 18.93 -4.78 -0.76
CA ARG A 92 19.55 -5.83 -1.58
C ARG A 92 20.76 -6.46 -0.91
N SER A 93 21.63 -5.66 -0.30
CA SER A 93 22.79 -6.14 0.47
C SER A 93 22.40 -6.96 1.70
N ALA A 94 21.22 -6.70 2.27
CA ALA A 94 20.66 -7.50 3.36
C ALA A 94 19.95 -8.79 2.90
N GLY A 95 20.00 -9.12 1.60
CA GLY A 95 19.44 -10.34 1.01
C GLY A 95 18.14 -10.13 0.22
N GLY A 96 17.64 -8.90 0.10
CA GLY A 96 16.42 -8.60 -0.63
C GLY A 96 16.57 -8.78 -2.15
N ASN A 97 15.55 -9.36 -2.78
CA ASN A 97 15.41 -9.46 -4.22
C ASN A 97 14.57 -8.28 -4.78
N VAL A 98 14.36 -8.25 -6.10
CA VAL A 98 13.60 -7.16 -6.76
C VAL A 98 12.12 -7.15 -6.37
N LEU A 99 11.52 -8.31 -6.12
CA LEU A 99 10.14 -8.38 -5.63
C LEU A 99 10.03 -7.81 -4.22
N ASP A 100 11.01 -8.05 -3.35
CA ASP A 100 11.03 -7.47 -2.00
C ASP A 100 11.11 -5.94 -2.07
N LEU A 101 11.97 -5.40 -2.95
CA LEU A 101 11.98 -3.96 -3.22
C LEU A 101 10.62 -3.45 -3.67
N ALA A 102 9.92 -4.17 -4.56
CA ALA A 102 8.60 -3.76 -5.03
C ALA A 102 7.54 -3.76 -3.93
N VAL A 103 7.54 -4.77 -3.05
CA VAL A 103 6.68 -4.81 -1.85
C VAL A 103 6.98 -3.61 -0.96
N ALA A 104 8.23 -3.42 -0.53
CA ALA A 104 8.60 -2.32 0.36
C ALA A 104 8.33 -0.93 -0.25
N MET A 105 8.49 -0.80 -1.57
CA MET A 105 8.24 0.43 -2.32
C MET A 105 6.75 0.79 -2.35
N LEU A 106 5.87 -0.20 -2.42
CA LEU A 106 4.43 0.02 -2.32
C LEU A 106 4.04 0.44 -0.89
N GLU A 107 4.60 -0.22 0.13
CA GLU A 107 4.21 -0.01 1.53
C GLU A 107 4.63 1.34 2.12
N THR A 108 5.83 1.84 1.74
CA THR A 108 6.32 3.15 2.21
C THR A 108 7.14 3.86 1.14
N GLU A 109 7.14 5.19 1.19
CA GLU A 109 7.90 5.98 0.22
C GLU A 109 9.41 5.74 0.28
N ARG A 110 9.95 5.56 1.50
CA ARG A 110 11.39 5.49 1.78
C ARG A 110 11.88 4.11 2.19
N MET A 111 11.06 3.06 2.06
CA MET A 111 11.38 1.69 2.50
C MET A 111 11.90 1.67 3.96
N ASN A 112 11.22 2.37 4.85
CA ASN A 112 11.61 2.54 6.26
C ASN A 112 10.46 2.14 7.19
N THR A 113 10.69 2.25 8.50
CA THR A 113 9.73 1.85 9.54
C THR A 113 9.25 3.01 10.39
N ASN A 114 9.30 4.25 9.87
CA ASN A 114 8.91 5.46 10.59
C ASN A 114 7.40 5.78 10.47
N TYR A 115 6.60 4.81 10.04
CA TYR A 115 5.15 4.89 10.07
C TYR A 115 4.64 4.71 11.51
N PRO A 116 3.39 5.10 11.84
CA PRO A 116 2.83 4.93 13.18
C PRO A 116 3.02 3.50 13.70
N TYR A 117 3.32 3.33 14.99
CA TYR A 117 3.63 2.01 15.54
C TYR A 117 2.51 0.99 15.25
N GLY A 118 2.91 -0.18 14.73
CA GLY A 118 1.98 -1.22 14.30
C GLY A 118 1.05 -0.81 13.14
N ASP A 119 1.36 0.29 12.43
CA ASP A 119 0.47 0.94 11.45
C ASP A 119 -0.90 1.31 12.04
N ASN A 120 -0.90 1.76 13.31
CA ASN A 120 -2.10 1.99 14.14
C ASN A 120 -2.99 0.75 14.37
N LYS A 121 -2.46 -0.44 14.09
CA LYS A 121 -3.12 -1.73 14.34
C LYS A 121 -2.47 -2.41 15.55
N ARG A 122 -3.16 -3.41 16.09
CA ARG A 122 -2.75 -4.19 17.26
C ARG A 122 -2.90 -5.67 16.97
N ASP A 123 -2.35 -6.49 17.87
CA ASP A 123 -2.54 -7.94 17.85
C ASP A 123 -2.13 -8.51 16.49
N ASP A 124 -2.89 -9.46 15.95
CA ASP A 124 -2.59 -10.16 14.70
C ASP A 124 -2.54 -9.25 13.46
N ALA A 125 -3.13 -8.05 13.54
CA ALA A 125 -3.14 -7.06 12.47
C ALA A 125 -1.97 -6.06 12.53
N ALA A 126 -1.22 -6.00 13.64
CA ALA A 126 -0.11 -5.05 13.79
C ALA A 126 0.97 -5.28 12.73
N ASN A 127 1.42 -4.20 12.09
CA ASN A 127 2.38 -4.26 10.99
C ASN A 127 3.81 -3.86 11.40
N PHE A 128 4.81 -4.66 10.99
CA PHE A 128 6.22 -4.46 11.31
C PHE A 128 7.13 -4.57 10.08
N GLY A 129 8.30 -3.94 10.18
CA GLY A 129 9.31 -3.96 9.11
C GLY A 129 8.95 -3.06 7.93
N ILE A 130 9.83 -3.03 6.94
CA ILE A 130 9.68 -2.17 5.75
C ILE A 130 8.58 -2.69 4.81
N PHE A 131 8.19 -3.94 4.97
CA PHE A 131 7.12 -4.59 4.23
C PHE A 131 5.77 -4.52 4.95
N LYS A 132 5.68 -3.88 6.12
CA LYS A 132 4.45 -3.88 6.94
C LYS A 132 3.87 -5.29 7.18
N GLN A 133 4.72 -6.27 7.45
CA GLN A 133 4.28 -7.66 7.70
C GLN A 133 3.36 -7.71 8.93
N ASN A 134 2.17 -8.30 8.79
CA ASN A 134 1.25 -8.43 9.92
C ASN A 134 1.70 -9.52 10.90
N TRP A 135 1.40 -9.32 12.18
CA TRP A 135 1.81 -10.23 13.25
C TRP A 135 1.30 -11.65 13.07
N TYR A 136 0.08 -11.85 12.54
CA TYR A 136 -0.45 -13.18 12.28
C TYR A 136 0.48 -14.01 11.39
N MET A 137 0.92 -13.45 10.26
CA MET A 137 1.83 -14.15 9.36
C MET A 137 3.19 -14.38 10.00
N LEU A 138 3.72 -13.37 10.71
CA LEU A 138 5.02 -13.46 11.39
C LEU A 138 5.03 -14.61 12.41
N ARG A 139 4.07 -14.62 13.35
CA ARG A 139 3.99 -15.66 14.41
C ARG A 139 3.59 -17.03 13.90
N SER A 140 3.06 -17.11 12.68
CA SER A 140 2.68 -18.37 12.05
C SER A 140 3.86 -19.03 11.33
N LYS A 141 4.65 -18.26 10.55
CA LYS A 141 5.61 -18.81 9.59
C LYS A 141 7.04 -18.27 9.66
N CYS A 142 7.32 -17.19 10.40
CA CYS A 142 8.70 -16.79 10.64
C CYS A 142 9.25 -17.52 11.87
N ASP A 143 10.35 -18.26 11.73
CA ASP A 143 11.02 -19.03 12.78
C ASP A 143 11.29 -18.20 14.04
N ARG A 144 11.64 -16.91 13.88
CA ARG A 144 11.88 -15.97 15.00
C ARG A 144 10.67 -15.81 15.92
N PHE A 145 9.46 -15.94 15.39
CA PHE A 145 8.21 -15.68 16.10
C PHE A 145 7.27 -16.88 16.12
N ARG A 146 7.61 -17.98 15.46
CA ARG A 146 6.73 -19.13 15.25
C ARG A 146 6.25 -19.68 16.60
N GLY A 147 4.94 -19.81 16.73
CA GLY A 147 4.29 -20.34 17.94
C GLY A 147 4.01 -19.30 19.02
N GLN A 148 4.39 -18.04 18.82
CA GLN A 148 3.98 -16.96 19.70
C GLN A 148 2.47 -16.66 19.57
N THR A 149 1.91 -16.09 20.63
CA THR A 149 0.49 -15.76 20.73
C THR A 149 0.17 -14.41 20.09
N THR A 150 -1.10 -14.16 19.86
CA THR A 150 -1.62 -12.86 19.38
C THR A 150 -1.23 -11.69 20.31
N SER A 151 -1.29 -11.88 21.63
CA SER A 151 -0.94 -10.84 22.62
C SER A 151 0.55 -10.49 22.65
N GLN A 152 1.41 -11.34 22.09
CA GLN A 152 2.85 -11.12 21.98
C GLN A 152 3.24 -10.25 20.78
N TRP A 153 2.28 -9.60 20.11
CA TRP A 153 2.50 -8.82 18.89
C TRP A 153 3.59 -7.77 18.96
N ASN A 154 3.83 -7.18 20.13
CA ASN A 154 4.92 -6.22 20.33
C ASN A 154 6.32 -6.81 20.05
N ASN A 155 6.50 -8.13 20.12
CA ASN A 155 7.75 -8.78 19.76
C ASN A 155 8.12 -8.58 18.28
N GLY A 156 7.13 -8.34 17.41
CA GLY A 156 7.35 -8.02 16.00
C GLY A 156 8.12 -6.72 15.79
N ALA A 157 8.13 -5.79 16.76
CA ALA A 157 8.86 -4.53 16.68
C ALA A 157 10.38 -4.72 16.50
N ALA A 158 10.91 -5.91 16.85
CA ALA A 158 12.31 -6.26 16.57
C ALA A 158 12.68 -6.16 15.08
N LEU A 159 11.71 -6.28 14.16
CA LEU A 159 11.94 -6.14 12.72
C LEU A 159 12.14 -4.68 12.28
N ASN A 160 11.63 -3.71 13.05
CA ASN A 160 11.77 -2.28 12.71
C ASN A 160 13.23 -1.80 12.78
N SER A 161 14.08 -2.47 13.55
CA SER A 161 15.49 -2.12 13.72
C SER A 161 16.46 -3.13 13.09
N THR A 162 15.97 -4.26 12.56
CA THR A 162 16.82 -5.36 12.07
C THR A 162 16.41 -5.78 10.66
N LEU A 163 16.94 -5.09 9.65
CA LEU A 163 16.58 -5.28 8.24
C LEU A 163 16.80 -6.72 7.73
N SER A 164 17.89 -7.37 8.10
CA SER A 164 18.16 -8.76 7.70
C SER A 164 17.16 -9.75 8.31
N ALA A 165 16.71 -9.51 9.54
CA ALA A 165 15.67 -10.32 10.17
C ALA A 165 14.30 -10.08 9.52
N ASP A 166 14.00 -8.84 9.12
CA ASP A 166 12.77 -8.49 8.41
C ASP A 166 12.67 -9.22 7.06
N ILE A 167 13.73 -9.13 6.24
CA ILE A 167 13.84 -9.86 4.96
C ILE A 167 13.78 -11.38 5.17
N SER A 168 14.48 -11.91 6.18
CA SER A 168 14.44 -13.34 6.47
C SER A 168 13.02 -13.81 6.83
N CYS A 169 12.30 -13.05 7.67
CA CYS A 169 10.90 -13.37 7.99
C CYS A 169 9.99 -13.29 6.76
N LEU A 170 10.21 -12.32 5.88
CA LEU A 170 9.47 -12.19 4.62
C LEU A 170 9.62 -13.45 3.77
N HIS A 171 10.86 -13.87 3.51
CA HIS A 171 11.14 -15.04 2.68
C HIS A 171 10.62 -16.34 3.30
N GLN A 172 10.77 -16.53 4.61
CA GLN A 172 10.21 -17.70 5.30
C GLN A 172 8.69 -17.75 5.16
N SER A 173 8.01 -16.62 5.34
CA SER A 173 6.56 -16.50 5.19
C SER A 173 6.13 -16.80 3.75
N GLN A 174 6.77 -16.20 2.75
CA GLN A 174 6.49 -16.43 1.33
C GLN A 174 6.69 -17.89 0.94
N ASN A 175 7.80 -18.51 1.35
CA ASN A 175 8.13 -19.89 1.06
C ASN A 175 7.13 -20.86 1.71
N ALA A 176 6.73 -20.60 2.96
CA ALA A 176 5.87 -21.51 3.70
C ALA A 176 4.38 -21.44 3.29
N TYR A 177 3.89 -20.27 2.87
CA TYR A 177 2.52 -20.12 2.36
C TYR A 177 2.41 -20.41 0.86
N GLY A 178 3.49 -20.20 0.11
CA GLY A 178 3.41 -20.06 -1.35
C GLY A 178 2.86 -18.68 -1.73
N MET A 179 3.27 -18.20 -2.90
CA MET A 179 3.15 -16.78 -3.22
C MET A 179 1.71 -16.26 -3.27
N THR A 180 0.78 -17.05 -3.82
CA THR A 180 -0.65 -16.71 -3.89
C THR A 180 -1.26 -16.52 -2.51
N VAL A 181 -1.06 -17.47 -1.60
CA VAL A 181 -1.61 -17.42 -0.25
C VAL A 181 -0.92 -16.34 0.57
N TRP A 182 0.39 -16.16 0.37
CA TRP A 182 1.12 -15.07 1.02
C TRP A 182 0.55 -13.71 0.66
N PHE A 183 0.27 -13.41 -0.62
CA PHE A 183 -0.34 -12.13 -1.00
C PHE A 183 -1.69 -11.92 -0.30
N GLY A 184 -2.51 -12.98 -0.25
CA GLY A 184 -3.78 -12.91 0.48
C GLY A 184 -3.58 -12.63 1.96
N GLY A 185 -2.67 -13.36 2.61
CA GLY A 185 -2.35 -13.17 4.03
C GLY A 185 -1.72 -11.84 4.35
N HIS A 186 -0.86 -11.36 3.47
CA HIS A 186 -0.13 -10.12 3.67
C HIS A 186 -1.09 -8.94 3.57
N ARG A 187 -1.97 -8.98 2.56
CA ARG A 187 -2.99 -7.98 2.33
C ARG A 187 -4.09 -7.99 3.40
N ASN A 188 -4.68 -9.15 3.69
CA ASN A 188 -5.92 -9.23 4.49
C ASN A 188 -5.87 -10.32 5.59
N GLY A 189 -4.70 -10.56 6.17
CA GLY A 189 -4.50 -11.45 7.31
C GLY A 189 -5.06 -12.86 7.09
N GLN A 190 -5.58 -13.46 8.17
CA GLN A 190 -6.14 -14.81 8.12
C GLN A 190 -7.31 -14.93 7.13
N THR A 191 -8.13 -13.88 6.98
CA THR A 191 -9.22 -13.86 6.00
C THR A 191 -8.71 -13.99 4.57
N GLY A 192 -7.62 -13.28 4.23
CA GLY A 192 -7.01 -13.37 2.90
C GLY A 192 -6.26 -14.68 2.66
N ILE A 193 -5.76 -15.34 3.70
CA ILE A 193 -5.22 -16.72 3.57
C ILE A 193 -6.32 -17.69 3.16
N ASN A 194 -7.51 -17.57 3.76
CA ASN A 194 -8.65 -18.43 3.47
C ASN A 194 -9.32 -18.09 2.12
N ASN A 195 -9.12 -16.88 1.60
CA ASN A 195 -9.67 -16.44 0.32
C ASN A 195 -8.67 -15.56 -0.46
N PRO A 196 -7.62 -16.15 -1.06
CA PRO A 196 -6.49 -15.39 -1.62
C PRO A 196 -6.75 -14.78 -3.00
N HIS A 197 -7.96 -14.90 -3.54
CA HIS A 197 -8.30 -14.52 -4.92
C HIS A 197 -9.37 -13.42 -5.01
N THR A 198 -9.58 -12.65 -3.93
CA THR A 198 -10.47 -11.50 -3.99
C THR A 198 -9.94 -10.43 -4.96
N SER A 199 -10.84 -9.57 -5.45
CA SER A 199 -10.47 -8.45 -6.33
C SER A 199 -9.43 -7.53 -5.67
N ASP A 200 -9.58 -7.22 -4.38
CA ASP A 200 -8.63 -6.41 -3.61
C ASP A 200 -7.22 -7.03 -3.56
N ILE A 201 -7.13 -8.33 -3.24
CA ILE A 201 -5.85 -9.06 -3.18
C ILE A 201 -5.19 -9.12 -4.56
N ASN A 202 -5.97 -9.37 -5.61
CA ASN A 202 -5.45 -9.40 -6.98
C ASN A 202 -5.00 -8.01 -7.45
N GLY A 203 -5.69 -6.94 -7.05
CA GLY A 203 -5.27 -5.55 -7.31
C GLY A 203 -3.94 -5.23 -6.63
N TYR A 204 -3.81 -5.56 -5.34
CA TYR A 204 -2.57 -5.40 -4.58
C TYR A 204 -1.40 -6.19 -5.19
N LYS A 205 -1.62 -7.47 -5.52
CA LYS A 205 -0.65 -8.33 -6.22
C LYS A 205 -0.23 -7.72 -7.57
N THR A 206 -1.19 -7.23 -8.35
CA THR A 206 -0.93 -6.61 -9.66
C THR A 206 -0.08 -5.35 -9.52
N ALA A 207 -0.38 -4.50 -8.54
CA ALA A 207 0.40 -3.30 -8.26
C ALA A 207 1.86 -3.61 -7.96
N ILE A 208 2.12 -4.60 -7.10
CA ILE A 208 3.49 -5.02 -6.75
C ILE A 208 4.25 -5.57 -7.95
N TYR A 209 3.61 -6.41 -8.76
CA TYR A 209 4.28 -6.93 -9.95
C TYR A 209 4.54 -5.84 -10.99
N TRP A 210 3.65 -4.86 -11.14
CA TRP A 210 3.91 -3.71 -11.99
C TRP A 210 5.13 -2.90 -11.51
N ILE A 211 5.24 -2.63 -10.21
CA ILE A 211 6.42 -1.96 -9.62
C ILE A 211 7.68 -2.79 -9.86
N ARG A 212 7.63 -4.11 -9.64
CA ARG A 212 8.75 -5.03 -9.92
C ARG A 212 9.19 -4.92 -11.38
N ASP A 213 8.26 -4.84 -12.30
CA ASP A 213 8.55 -4.76 -13.73
C ASP A 213 9.18 -3.42 -14.10
N GLN A 214 8.78 -2.32 -13.45
CA GLN A 214 9.46 -1.03 -13.59
C GLN A 214 10.89 -1.06 -13.01
N LEU A 215 11.10 -1.75 -11.89
CA LEU A 215 12.43 -1.93 -11.31
C LEU A 215 13.35 -2.77 -12.22
N ASN A 216 12.79 -3.74 -12.94
CA ASN A 216 13.53 -4.61 -13.86
C ASN A 216 13.72 -4.00 -15.26
N SER A 217 12.93 -3.00 -15.66
CA SER A 217 12.98 -2.42 -17.01
C SER A 217 14.31 -1.70 -17.29
N ASN A 218 14.99 -1.24 -16.23
CA ASN A 218 16.32 -0.65 -16.32
C ASN A 218 17.09 -0.92 -15.04
N SER A 219 18.29 -1.50 -15.15
CA SER A 219 19.15 -1.80 -13.99
C SER A 219 19.45 -0.60 -13.08
N ALA A 220 19.45 0.63 -13.63
CA ALA A 220 19.60 1.86 -12.86
C ALA A 220 18.49 2.03 -11.81
N ASN A 221 17.28 1.50 -12.05
CA ASN A 221 16.14 1.58 -11.14
C ASN A 221 16.36 0.82 -9.83
N LEU A 222 17.36 -0.08 -9.78
CA LEU A 222 17.74 -0.80 -8.56
C LEU A 222 18.70 -0.02 -7.66
N SER A 223 19.16 1.16 -8.09
CA SER A 223 20.14 1.98 -7.38
C SER A 223 19.91 3.49 -7.46
N ASN A 224 19.00 3.96 -8.30
CA ASN A 224 18.62 5.36 -8.38
C ASN A 224 17.54 5.72 -7.35
N ASP A 225 17.25 7.02 -7.26
CA ASP A 225 16.29 7.59 -6.30
C ASP A 225 14.83 7.51 -6.78
N THR A 226 14.55 6.93 -7.95
CA THR A 226 13.20 6.83 -8.50
C THR A 226 12.33 5.87 -7.70
N ARG A 227 11.23 6.36 -7.15
CA ARG A 227 10.13 5.53 -6.63
C ARG A 227 9.10 5.33 -7.73
N PHE A 228 8.69 4.08 -7.96
CA PHE A 228 7.49 3.74 -8.71
C PHE A 228 6.35 3.49 -7.74
N TRP A 229 5.14 3.91 -8.10
CA TRP A 229 3.98 3.77 -7.23
C TRP A 229 2.73 3.37 -8.01
N VAL A 230 1.82 2.72 -7.30
CA VAL A 230 0.46 2.42 -7.74
C VAL A 230 -0.47 2.78 -6.60
N ASP A 231 -1.59 3.43 -6.90
CA ASP A 231 -2.62 3.78 -5.93
C ASP A 231 -3.39 2.52 -5.52
N VAL A 232 -3.09 2.01 -4.32
CA VAL A 232 -3.81 0.90 -3.71
C VAL A 232 -4.38 1.38 -2.39
N ARG A 233 -5.71 1.36 -2.29
CA ARG A 233 -6.43 1.81 -1.09
C ARG A 233 -5.94 1.06 0.16
N PRO A 234 -5.61 1.72 1.28
CA PRO A 234 -5.33 1.05 2.55
C PRO A 234 -6.55 0.29 3.10
N ILE A 235 -6.29 -0.79 3.85
CA ILE A 235 -7.30 -1.56 4.60
C ILE A 235 -6.88 -1.76 6.06
#